data_AF-A0A2V5R832-F1
#
_entry.id   AF-A0A2V5R832-F1
#
_cell.length_a   1.000
_cell.length_b   1.000
_cell.length_c   1.000
_cell.angle_alpha   90.00
_cell.angle_beta   90.00
_cell.angle_gamma   90.00
#
_symmetry.space_group_name_H-M   'P 1'
#
loop_
_entity.id
_entity.type
_entity.pdbx_description
1 polymer ?
#
loop_
_entity_poly.entity_id
_entity_poly.type
_entity_poly.pdbx_seq_one_letter_code
_entity_poly.pdbx_strand_id
1 'polypeptide(L)' 'MTINEIYHSIQGESTWVGRPCVFVRLTFCNLRCNYCDTEYAFYEGRKQTLTEIVDAV' A
#
# COMPACT_ATOMS: atom_id res chain seq x y z
N MET A 1 5.59 1.52 -11.66
CA MET A 1 4.71 2.11 -10.61
C MET A 1 5.56 2.51 -9.42
N THR A 2 5.12 3.45 -8.58
CA THR A 2 5.87 3.85 -7.38
C THR A 2 5.20 3.23 -6.16
N ILE A 3 5.93 2.38 -5.45
CA ILE A 3 5.45 1.60 -4.30
C ILE A 3 6.03 2.20 -3.03
N ASN A 4 5.16 2.45 -2.05
CA ASN A 4 5.54 2.92 -0.73
C ASN A 4 5.99 1.75 0.15
N GLU A 5 5.16 0.70 0.26
CA GLU A 5 5.46 -0.49 1.05
C GLU A 5 4.70 -1.73 0.53
N ILE A 6 5.28 -2.91 0.78
CA ILE A 6 4.65 -4.23 0.58
C ILE A 6 4.82 -5.01 1.87
N TYR A 7 3.73 -5.54 2.44
CA TYR A 7 3.79 -6.31 3.68
C TYR A 7 2.65 -7.32 3.82
N HIS A 8 2.90 -8.37 4.60
CA HIS A 8 1.93 -9.41 4.91
C HIS A 8 1.25 -9.10 6.25
N SER A 9 -0.08 -9.13 6.28
CA SER A 9 -0.85 -8.91 7.50
C SER A 9 -2.23 -9.57 7.41
N ILE A 10 -3.09 -9.29 8.39
CA ILE A 10 -4.50 -9.64 8.38
C ILE A 10 -5.30 -8.41 7.96
N GLN A 11 -6.26 -8.58 7.05
CA GLN A 11 -7.18 -7.51 6.66
C GLN A 11 -7.99 -7.04 7.87
N GLY A 12 -7.90 -5.74 8.17
CA GLY A 12 -8.53 -5.12 9.34
C GLY A 12 -9.93 -4.57 9.08
N GLU A 13 -10.36 -4.46 7.82
CA GLU A 13 -11.57 -3.71 7.47
C GLU A 13 -12.52 -4.40 6.46
N SER A 14 -13.81 -4.04 6.55
CA SER A 14 -14.89 -4.40 5.63
C SER A 14 -15.21 -5.91 5.51
N THR A 15 -15.60 -6.38 4.33
CA THR A 15 -16.10 -7.75 4.07
C THR A 15 -15.07 -8.83 4.36
N TRP A 16 -13.78 -8.51 4.28
CA TRP A 16 -12.69 -9.47 4.35
C TRP A 16 -11.88 -9.39 5.65
N VAL A 17 -12.40 -8.70 6.67
CA VAL A 17 -11.80 -8.65 8.01
C VAL A 17 -11.38 -10.05 8.48
N GLY A 18 -10.18 -10.16 9.03
CA GLY A 18 -9.67 -11.40 9.61
C GLY A 18 -8.96 -12.32 8.61
N ARG A 19 -8.90 -11.98 7.32
CA ARG A 19 -8.22 -12.80 6.30
C ARG A 19 -6.75 -12.43 6.15
N PRO A 20 -5.84 -13.40 6.01
CA PRO A 20 -4.47 -13.14 5.57
C PRO A 20 -4.45 -12.46 4.20
N CYS A 21 -3.69 -11.38 4.08
CA CYS A 21 -3.61 -10.56 2.87
C CYS A 21 -2.21 -9.97 2.72
N VAL A 22 -1.79 -9.77 1.47
CA VAL A 22 -0.61 -8.97 1.15
C VAL A 22 -1.07 -7.59 0.72
N PHE A 23 -0.55 -6.58 1.39
CA PHE A 23 -0.86 -5.19 1.11
C PHE A 23 0.25 -4.60 0.24
N VAL A 24 -0.15 -4.02 -0.90
CA VAL A 24 0.73 -3.26 -1.78
C VAL A 24 0.28 -1.80 -1.73
N ARG A 25 0.97 -0.97 -0.95
CA ARG A 25 0.65 0.45 -0.84
C ARG A 25 1.37 1.25 -1.91
N LEU A 26 0.61 1.96 -2.73
CA LEU A 26 1.15 2.86 -3.74
C LEU A 26 1.57 4.19 -3.12
N THR A 27 2.56 4.82 -3.74
CA THR A 27 2.91 6.21 -3.45
C THR A 27 1.97 7.16 -4.17
N PHE A 28 1.71 8.32 -3.55
CA PHE A 28 0.92 9.43 -4.06
C PHE A 28 -0.61 9.23 -4.00
N CYS A 29 -1.30 10.30 -3.60
CA CYS A 29 -2.74 10.49 -3.74
C CYS A 29 -2.97 11.87 -4.35
N ASN A 30 -4.00 12.06 -5.16
CA ASN A 30 -4.36 13.39 -5.68
C ASN A 30 -5.16 14.23 -4.66
N LEU A 31 -5.61 13.61 -3.56
CA LEU A 31 -6.30 14.26 -2.46
C LEU A 31 -5.31 14.59 -1.32
N ARG A 32 -5.62 15.61 -0.52
CA ARG A 32 -4.85 16.05 0.66
C ARG A 32 -5.78 16.16 1.85
N CYS A 33 -6.33 15.02 2.25
CA CYS A 33 -7.29 14.94 3.34
C CYS A 33 -6.58 15.12 4.70
N ASN A 34 -7.00 16.09 5.51
CA ASN A 34 -6.47 16.33 6.87
C ASN A 34 -6.76 15.19 7.87
N TYR A 35 -7.57 14.20 7.48
CA TYR A 35 -7.94 13.04 8.30
C TYR A 35 -7.27 11.75 7.79
N CYS A 36 -6.25 11.86 6.92
CA CYS A 36 -5.51 10.70 6.46
C CYS A 36 -4.56 10.23 7.57
N ASP A 37 -4.63 8.95 7.92
CA ASP A 37 -3.72 8.31 8.88
C ASP A 37 -2.37 7.92 8.26
N THR A 38 -2.26 7.98 6.93
CA THR A 38 -1.13 7.45 6.15
C THR A 38 -0.52 8.54 5.24
N GLU A 39 -0.34 9.76 5.75
CA GLU A 39 0.17 10.88 4.96
C GLU A 39 1.60 10.66 4.42
N TYR A 40 2.41 9.84 5.10
CA TYR A 40 3.76 9.49 4.66
C TYR A 40 3.78 8.84 3.27
N ALA A 41 2.71 8.14 2.89
CA ALA A 41 2.58 7.51 1.58
C ALA A 41 2.48 8.51 0.41
N PHE A 42 2.29 9.81 0.67
CA PHE A 42 2.23 10.82 -0.38
C PHE A 42 3.60 11.15 -0.98
N TYR A 43 4.69 10.94 -0.23
CA TYR A 43 6.02 11.43 -0.58
C TYR A 43 7.03 10.30 -0.77
N GLU A 44 6.87 9.20 -0.05
CA GLU A 44 7.85 8.13 -0.01
C GLU A 44 7.52 7.00 -0.99
N GLY A 45 8.54 6.41 -1.60
CA GLY A 45 8.43 5.16 -2.34
C GLY A 45 9.50 4.97 -3.41
N ARG A 46 9.47 3.80 -4.05
CA ARG A 46 10.44 3.38 -5.06
C ARG A 46 9.75 2.98 -6.35
N LYS A 47 10.36 3.32 -7.49
CA LYS A 47 9.88 2.84 -8.79
C LYS A 47 10.17 1.35 -8.90
N GLN A 48 9.12 0.58 -9.16
CA GLN A 48 9.18 -0.86 -9.41
C GLN A 48 8.33 -1.22 -10.64
N THR A 49 8.74 -2.27 -11.33
CA THR A 49 8.01 -2.95 -12.40
C THR A 49 6.96 -3.89 -11.81
N LEU A 50 6.01 -4.34 -12.63
CA LEU A 50 5.00 -5.30 -12.17
C LEU A 50 5.65 -6.63 -11.76
N THR A 51 6.65 -7.10 -12.51
CA THR A 51 7.38 -8.33 -12.20
C THR A 51 8.05 -8.24 -10.84
N GLU A 52 8.79 -7.16 -10.56
CA GLU A 52 9.45 -6.96 -9.25
C GLU A 52 8.46 -6.95 -8.08
N ILE A 53 7.22 -6.50 -8.29
CA ILE A 53 6.19 -6.48 -7.24
C ILE A 53 5.60 -7.87 -7.03
N VAL A 54 5.29 -8.59 -8.12
CA VAL A 54 4.75 -9.95 -8.02
C VAL A 54 5.77 -10.88 -7.39
N ASP A 55 7.06 -10.70 -7.68
CA ASP A 55 8.15 -11.49 -7.08
C ASP A 55 8.39 -11.17 -5.59
N ALA A 56 7.87 -10.04 -5.09
CA ALA A 56 8.01 -9.60 -3.70
C ALA A 56 6.84 -10.05 -2.79
N VAL A 57 5.84 -10.74 -3.34
CA VAL A 57 4.61 -11.20 -2.67
C VAL A 57 4.65 -12.72 -2.49
#